data_AF-A0A453A4N7-F1
#
_entry.id   AF-A0A453A4N7-F1
#
_cell.length_a   1.000
_cell.length_b   1.000
_cell.length_c   1.000
_cell.angle_alpha   90.00
_cell.angle_beta   90.00
_cell.angle_gamma   90.00
#
_symmetry.space_group_name_H-M   'P 1'
#
loop_
_entity.id
_entity.type
_entity.pdbx_description
1 polymer ?
#
loop_
_entity_poly.entity_id
_entity_poly.type
_entity_poly.pdbx_seq_one_letter_code
_entity_poly.pdbx_strand_id
1 'polypeptide(L)'
;AQETPIAPPPLSSQADESITTKYKLVIRSVVNEIVHIGCPIGTWEGNGITVVVEDLQGNQIAAGHHLASLKVELVVVKAEFYENVWDWTKDEFEASVIKTDSVKEKIKSAIFQLKDGKGVHENTRIHKSSNKQYVKLGVKVIEHTGERVLEGVSNSFFVQHRPRGDLLFLKML
;
A
#
# COMPACT_ATOMS: atom_id res chain seq x y z
N ALA A 1 -58.00 26.12 15.37
CA ALA A 1 -56.70 25.65 15.90
C ALA A 1 -55.73 25.62 14.72
N GLN A 2 -54.54 26.20 14.87
CA GLN A 2 -53.56 26.41 13.80
C GLN A 2 -52.95 25.07 13.34
N GLU A 3 -52.94 24.82 12.04
CA GLU A 3 -52.09 23.77 11.44
C GLU A 3 -50.65 24.29 11.37
N THR A 4 -49.74 23.57 12.02
CA THR A 4 -48.29 23.81 11.93
C THR A 4 -47.78 23.57 10.51
N PRO A 5 -46.91 24.43 9.94
CA PRO A 5 -46.32 24.17 8.64
C PRO A 5 -45.35 22.99 8.74
N ILE A 6 -45.59 21.95 7.94
CA ILE A 6 -44.65 20.84 7.77
C ILE A 6 -43.42 21.41 7.05
N ALA A 7 -42.29 21.46 7.75
CA ALA A 7 -41.02 21.86 7.14
C ALA A 7 -40.72 20.93 5.94
N PRO A 8 -40.25 21.47 4.80
CA PRO A 8 -39.81 20.62 3.71
C PRO A 8 -38.69 19.69 4.21
N PRO A 9 -38.66 18.42 3.76
CA PRO A 9 -37.55 17.53 4.10
C PRO A 9 -36.23 18.20 3.69
N PRO A 10 -35.15 18.05 4.47
CA PRO A 10 -33.87 18.67 4.14
C PRO A 10 -33.46 18.26 2.73
N LEU A 11 -33.26 19.27 1.88
CA LEU A 11 -32.78 19.08 0.52
C LEU A 11 -31.34 18.55 0.57
N SER A 12 -31.17 17.38 -0.05
CA SER A 12 -29.93 16.94 -0.70
C SER A 12 -28.71 16.82 0.21
N SER A 13 -28.51 15.63 0.79
CA SER A 13 -27.18 15.04 0.79
C SER A 13 -26.78 14.88 -0.68
N GLN A 14 -26.19 15.94 -1.24
CA GLN A 14 -25.59 15.92 -2.57
C GLN A 14 -24.72 14.68 -2.64
N ALA A 15 -25.06 13.84 -3.61
CA ALA A 15 -24.32 12.70 -4.10
C ALA A 15 -22.92 12.59 -3.46
N ASP A 16 -22.79 11.65 -2.53
CA ASP A 16 -21.61 10.79 -2.61
C ASP A 16 -21.79 10.09 -3.95
N GLU A 17 -21.43 10.78 -5.05
CA GLU A 17 -21.24 10.13 -6.34
C GLU A 17 -20.29 9.02 -5.97
N SER A 18 -20.82 7.81 -5.96
CA SER A 18 -20.08 6.60 -5.70
C SER A 18 -18.87 6.70 -6.60
N ILE A 19 -17.72 7.09 -6.03
CA ILE A 19 -16.50 7.21 -6.80
C ILE A 19 -16.15 5.76 -7.07
N THR A 20 -16.71 5.26 -8.16
CA THR A 20 -16.60 3.89 -8.58
C THR A 20 -15.14 3.71 -8.89
N THR A 21 -14.46 2.97 -8.03
CA THR A 21 -13.07 2.59 -8.22
C THR A 21 -12.95 1.92 -9.57
N LYS A 22 -12.25 2.54 -10.54
CA LYS A 22 -12.03 1.96 -11.88
C LYS A 22 -10.64 1.36 -12.03
N TYR A 23 -9.73 1.77 -11.15
CA TYR A 23 -8.33 1.41 -11.20
C TYR A 23 -7.83 1.02 -9.81
N LYS A 24 -6.81 0.19 -9.79
CA LYS A 24 -6.15 -0.26 -8.57
C LYS A 24 -4.65 -0.28 -8.75
N LEU A 25 -3.93 -0.05 -7.65
CA LEU A 25 -2.52 -0.36 -7.56
C LEU A 25 -2.36 -1.84 -7.25
N VAL A 26 -1.38 -2.48 -7.88
CA VAL A 26 -1.06 -3.90 -7.63
C VAL A 26 0.43 -4.03 -7.37
N ILE A 27 0.76 -4.66 -6.23
CA ILE A 27 2.12 -5.09 -5.93
C ILE A 27 2.30 -6.47 -6.58
N ARG A 28 2.99 -6.53 -7.73
CA ARG A 28 3.19 -7.80 -8.46
C ARG A 28 4.24 -8.69 -7.84
N SER A 29 5.20 -8.10 -7.12
CA SER A 29 6.28 -8.85 -6.52
C SER A 29 5.79 -9.62 -5.28
N VAL A 30 6.07 -10.92 -5.25
CA VAL A 30 5.82 -11.77 -4.09
C VAL A 30 6.95 -11.58 -3.09
N VAL A 31 6.63 -11.07 -1.91
CA VAL A 31 7.58 -10.83 -0.82
C VAL A 31 7.95 -12.15 -0.16
N ASN A 32 9.24 -12.34 0.15
CA ASN A 32 9.72 -13.52 0.86
C ASN A 32 9.03 -13.67 2.22
N GLU A 33 8.76 -14.91 2.63
CA GLU A 33 8.00 -15.21 3.86
C GLU A 33 8.64 -14.64 5.13
N ILE A 34 9.96 -14.49 5.15
CA ILE A 34 10.70 -13.95 6.29
C ILE A 34 11.52 -12.73 5.84
N VAL A 35 11.26 -11.59 6.48
CA VAL A 35 12.00 -10.35 6.29
C VAL A 35 12.74 -9.99 7.57
N HIS A 36 14.04 -9.77 7.43
CA HIS A 36 14.88 -9.35 8.54
C HIS A 36 14.93 -7.82 8.66
N ILE A 37 14.66 -7.30 9.86
CA ILE A 37 14.73 -5.87 10.16
C ILE A 37 16.11 -5.31 9.77
N GLY A 38 16.11 -4.19 9.06
CA GLY A 38 17.29 -3.50 8.54
C GLY A 38 17.87 -4.06 7.23
N CYS A 39 17.38 -5.22 6.77
CA CYS A 39 17.79 -5.81 5.50
C CYS A 39 16.83 -5.40 4.37
N PRO A 40 17.30 -5.33 3.11
CA PRO A 40 16.41 -5.21 1.96
C PRO A 40 15.33 -6.29 1.99
N ILE A 41 14.10 -5.90 1.70
CA ILE A 41 13.00 -6.82 1.48
C ILE A 41 13.30 -7.58 0.19
N GLY A 42 13.53 -8.88 0.34
CA GLY A 42 13.66 -9.80 -0.78
C GLY A 42 12.28 -10.21 -1.30
N THR A 43 12.21 -10.39 -2.61
CA THR A 43 11.09 -10.93 -3.36
C THR A 43 11.56 -12.15 -4.15
N TRP A 44 10.62 -12.94 -4.67
CA TRP A 44 10.97 -14.07 -5.54
C TRP A 44 11.68 -13.64 -6.83
N GLU A 45 11.51 -12.38 -7.23
CA GLU A 45 12.10 -11.79 -8.44
C GLU A 45 13.44 -11.06 -8.17
N GLY A 46 13.86 -10.95 -6.91
CA GLY A 46 15.06 -10.19 -6.52
C GLY A 46 14.81 -9.27 -5.31
N ASN A 47 15.25 -8.02 -5.37
CA ASN A 47 15.12 -7.05 -4.26
C ASN A 47 14.27 -5.82 -4.62
N GLY A 48 13.49 -5.91 -5.70
CA GLY A 48 12.61 -4.84 -6.18
C GLY A 48 11.15 -5.12 -5.83
N ILE A 49 10.44 -4.09 -5.37
CA ILE A 49 8.99 -4.11 -5.22
C ILE A 49 8.37 -3.50 -6.48
N THR A 50 7.79 -4.34 -7.33
CA THR A 50 7.11 -3.91 -8.55
C THR A 50 5.68 -3.50 -8.25
N VAL A 51 5.33 -2.26 -8.61
CA VAL A 51 3.98 -1.71 -8.52
C VAL A 51 3.49 -1.37 -9.92
N VAL A 52 2.24 -1.71 -10.21
CA VAL A 52 1.54 -1.33 -11.44
C VAL A 52 0.18 -0.73 -11.15
N VAL A 53 -0.36 0.02 -12.10
CA VAL A 53 -1.78 0.41 -12.12
C VAL A 53 -2.52 -0.52 -13.08
N GLU A 54 -3.59 -1.14 -12.60
CA GLU A 54 -4.47 -2.00 -13.38
C GLU A 54 -5.90 -1.45 -13.40
N ASP A 55 -6.64 -1.74 -14.46
CA ASP A 55 -8.09 -1.60 -14.46
C ASP A 55 -8.75 -2.72 -13.63
N LEU A 56 -10.08 -2.66 -13.46
CA LEU A 56 -10.83 -3.71 -12.75
C LEU A 56 -10.81 -5.09 -13.43
N GLN A 57 -10.42 -5.15 -14.71
CA GLN A 57 -10.30 -6.39 -15.47
C GLN A 57 -8.90 -7.03 -15.30
N GLY A 58 -7.99 -6.37 -14.57
CA GLY A 58 -6.62 -6.83 -14.34
C GLY A 58 -5.64 -6.45 -15.46
N ASN A 59 -6.04 -5.58 -16.38
CA ASN A 59 -5.15 -5.10 -17.44
C ASN A 59 -4.33 -3.91 -16.92
N GLN A 60 -3.02 -3.94 -17.14
CA GLN A 60 -2.18 -2.78 -16.88
C GLN A 60 -2.59 -1.63 -17.80
N ILE A 61 -2.65 -0.41 -17.25
CA ILE A 61 -2.97 0.79 -18.04
C ILE A 61 -1.90 1.06 -19.12
N ALA A 62 -2.30 1.73 -20.19
CA ALA A 62 -1.41 2.12 -21.28
C ALA A 62 -0.43 3.25 -20.86
N ALA A 63 0.72 3.31 -21.53
CA ALA A 63 1.77 4.31 -21.28
C ALA A 63 1.29 5.77 -21.31
N GLY A 64 0.38 6.11 -22.23
CA GLY A 64 -0.19 7.46 -22.37
C GLY A 64 -1.37 7.77 -21.45
N HIS A 65 -1.76 6.86 -20.57
CA HIS A 65 -2.88 7.06 -19.65
C HIS A 65 -2.55 8.13 -18.61
N HIS A 66 -3.51 8.94 -18.15
CA HIS A 66 -3.24 10.02 -17.19
C HIS A 66 -2.77 9.51 -15.82
N LEU A 67 -3.11 8.27 -15.46
CA LEU A 67 -2.59 7.57 -14.28
C LEU A 67 -1.22 6.89 -14.50
N ALA A 68 -0.58 7.05 -15.65
CA ALA A 68 0.67 6.35 -15.95
C ALA A 68 1.89 6.88 -15.17
N SER A 69 1.82 8.13 -14.68
CA SER A 69 2.93 8.81 -13.99
C SER A 69 2.65 9.08 -12.51
N LEU A 70 1.83 8.23 -11.87
CA LEU A 70 1.40 8.45 -10.49
C LEU A 70 2.57 8.46 -9.50
N LYS A 71 2.51 9.36 -8.53
CA LYS A 71 3.35 9.31 -7.34
C LYS A 71 2.71 8.42 -6.27
N VAL A 72 3.43 7.37 -5.88
CA VAL A 72 2.96 6.35 -4.93
C VAL A 72 3.88 6.24 -3.72
N GLU A 73 3.36 5.72 -2.62
CA GLU A 73 4.08 5.46 -1.37
C GLU A 73 3.88 4.01 -0.94
N LEU A 74 4.98 3.28 -0.69
CA LEU A 74 4.92 2.00 0.04
C LEU A 74 4.81 2.23 1.54
N VAL A 75 3.88 1.51 2.15
CA VAL A 75 3.58 1.52 3.58
C VAL A 75 3.60 0.10 4.13
N VAL A 76 3.64 -0.04 5.46
CA VAL A 76 3.42 -1.33 6.12
C VAL A 76 2.00 -1.35 6.66
N VAL A 77 1.25 -2.40 6.34
CA VAL A 77 -0.13 -2.59 6.82
C VAL A 77 -0.26 -3.86 7.65
N LYS A 78 -1.32 -3.93 8.44
CA LYS A 78 -1.72 -5.10 9.24
C LYS A 78 -1.87 -6.35 8.37
N ALA A 79 -1.44 -7.51 8.87
CA ALA A 79 -1.49 -8.77 8.11
C ALA A 79 -2.92 -9.25 7.85
N GLU A 80 -3.84 -8.93 8.75
CA GLU A 80 -5.25 -9.24 8.68
C GLU A 80 -6.03 -8.35 7.71
N PHE A 81 -5.40 -7.31 7.13
CA PHE A 81 -6.06 -6.47 6.14
C PHE A 81 -6.37 -7.28 4.87
N TYR A 82 -7.65 -7.28 4.50
CA TYR A 82 -8.26 -8.21 3.55
C TYR A 82 -7.97 -7.80 2.11
N GLU A 83 -7.63 -8.76 1.25
CA GLU A 83 -7.40 -8.53 -0.18
C GLU A 83 -8.60 -8.97 -1.03
N ASN A 84 -9.43 -9.85 -0.47
CA ASN A 84 -10.34 -10.69 -1.24
C ASN A 84 -11.57 -9.95 -1.79
N VAL A 85 -11.80 -8.72 -1.33
CA VAL A 85 -13.02 -7.98 -1.64
C VAL A 85 -12.74 -6.70 -2.43
N TRP A 86 -11.48 -6.23 -2.48
CA TRP A 86 -11.03 -5.04 -3.23
C TRP A 86 -12.04 -3.86 -3.19
N ASP A 87 -12.71 -3.69 -2.05
CA ASP A 87 -13.84 -2.78 -1.87
C ASP A 87 -13.63 -1.82 -0.71
N TRP A 88 -12.42 -1.80 -0.14
CA TRP A 88 -12.14 -0.93 0.99
C TRP A 88 -12.10 0.54 0.59
N THR A 89 -12.61 1.35 1.51
CA THR A 89 -12.49 2.80 1.49
C THR A 89 -11.05 3.22 1.77
N LYS A 90 -10.74 4.47 1.42
CA LYS A 90 -9.44 5.08 1.72
C LYS A 90 -9.16 5.09 3.23
N ASP A 91 -10.19 5.32 4.03
CA ASP A 91 -10.09 5.38 5.49
C ASP A 91 -9.85 4.00 6.10
N GLU A 92 -10.49 2.95 5.59
CA GLU A 92 -10.21 1.57 6.00
C GLU A 92 -8.77 1.17 5.71
N PHE A 93 -8.27 1.50 4.50
CA PHE A 93 -6.86 1.27 4.18
C PHE A 93 -5.94 2.05 5.12
N GLU A 94 -6.19 3.34 5.32
CA GLU A 94 -5.35 4.19 6.16
C GLU A 94 -5.37 3.77 7.65
N ALA A 95 -6.47 3.20 8.13
CA ALA A 95 -6.58 2.60 9.47
C ALA A 95 -5.81 1.28 9.61
N SER A 96 -5.53 0.60 8.49
CA SER A 96 -4.70 -0.61 8.45
C SER A 96 -3.20 -0.33 8.49
N VAL A 97 -2.80 0.89 8.11
CA VAL A 97 -1.39 1.31 8.10
C VAL A 97 -0.85 1.27 9.52
N ILE A 98 0.27 0.54 9.71
CA ILE A 98 0.91 0.42 11.02
C ILE A 98 1.72 1.69 11.30
N LYS A 99 1.05 2.67 11.88
CA LYS A 99 1.64 3.90 12.42
C LYS A 99 2.45 3.53 13.67
N THR A 100 3.70 3.95 13.76
CA THR A 100 4.48 3.79 15.00
C THR A 100 4.63 5.08 15.76
N ASP A 101 4.35 5.01 17.05
CA ASP A 101 4.47 6.09 18.03
C ASP A 101 5.92 6.56 18.24
N SER A 102 6.92 5.79 17.77
CA SER A 102 8.31 6.28 17.69
C SER A 102 8.62 6.79 16.28
N VAL A 103 8.39 8.09 16.15
CA VAL A 103 8.64 8.98 15.02
C VAL A 103 9.96 8.64 14.29
N LYS A 104 9.81 8.32 12.98
CA LYS A 104 10.82 8.10 11.92
C LYS A 104 11.31 6.65 11.75
N GLU A 105 11.08 6.13 10.54
CA GLU A 105 11.67 4.92 9.95
C GLU A 105 11.02 3.57 10.33
N LYS A 106 9.81 3.31 9.81
CA LYS A 106 9.40 1.92 9.54
C LYS A 106 9.80 1.49 8.13
N ILE A 107 9.49 2.28 7.12
CA ILE A 107 10.13 2.27 5.80
C ILE A 107 10.57 3.72 5.58
N LYS A 108 11.86 3.99 5.39
CA LYS A 108 12.29 5.36 5.09
C LYS A 108 11.84 5.68 3.66
N SER A 109 10.72 6.41 3.53
CA SER A 109 10.23 7.03 2.29
C SER A 109 10.44 6.17 1.04
N ALA A 110 9.64 5.12 0.88
CA ALA A 110 9.53 4.43 -0.40
C ALA A 110 8.47 5.12 -1.28
N ILE A 111 8.66 6.43 -1.44
CA ILE A 111 7.88 7.26 -2.36
C ILE A 111 8.60 7.25 -3.70
N PHE A 112 7.90 6.86 -4.76
CA PHE A 112 8.45 6.86 -6.11
C PHE A 112 7.36 7.16 -7.13
N GLN A 113 7.80 7.56 -8.32
CA GLN A 113 6.93 7.85 -9.43
C GLN A 113 6.85 6.64 -10.36
N LEU A 114 5.64 6.29 -10.77
CA LEU A 114 5.42 5.31 -11.83
C LEU A 114 5.83 5.91 -13.17
N LYS A 115 6.26 5.05 -14.09
CA LYS A 115 6.51 5.36 -15.49
C LYS A 115 5.73 4.38 -16.34
N ASP A 116 4.93 4.87 -17.28
CA ASP A 116 4.11 4.03 -18.15
C ASP A 116 3.18 3.08 -17.35
N GLY A 117 2.68 3.55 -16.20
CA GLY A 117 1.81 2.79 -15.29
C GLY A 117 2.53 1.76 -14.43
N LYS A 118 3.87 1.72 -14.44
CA LYS A 118 4.69 0.75 -13.69
C LYS A 118 5.85 1.44 -12.98
N GLY A 119 6.22 0.94 -11.80
CA GLY A 119 7.44 1.37 -11.12
C GLY A 119 8.02 0.24 -10.30
N VAL A 120 9.33 0.29 -10.07
CA VAL A 120 10.05 -0.65 -9.22
C VAL A 120 10.75 0.16 -8.15
N HIS A 121 10.48 -0.15 -6.89
CA HIS A 121 11.22 0.43 -5.78
C HIS A 121 12.22 -0.58 -5.25
N GLU A 122 13.51 -0.29 -5.42
CA GLU A 122 14.59 -1.14 -4.94
C GLU A 122 14.96 -0.84 -3.49
N ASN A 123 15.58 -1.82 -2.83
CA ASN A 123 16.16 -1.64 -1.50
C ASN A 123 15.15 -1.16 -0.44
N THR A 124 13.86 -1.50 -0.60
CA THR A 124 12.84 -1.29 0.43
C THR A 124 13.25 -2.01 1.70
N ARG A 125 13.15 -1.36 2.86
CA ARG A 125 13.62 -1.92 4.15
C ARG A 125 12.63 -1.62 5.26
N ILE A 126 12.45 -2.59 6.15
CA ILE A 126 11.80 -2.36 7.43
C ILE A 126 12.88 -2.01 8.46
N HIS A 127 13.00 -0.74 8.84
CA HIS A 127 14.11 -0.26 9.67
C HIS A 127 13.91 -0.52 11.16
N LYS A 128 12.66 -0.50 11.63
CA LYS A 128 12.34 -0.68 13.04
C LYS A 128 11.04 -1.45 13.20
N SER A 129 11.08 -2.52 13.97
CA SER A 129 9.88 -3.15 14.53
C SER A 129 10.19 -3.50 15.97
N SER A 130 9.29 -3.15 16.89
CA SER A 130 9.38 -3.53 18.29
C SER A 130 9.12 -5.03 18.50
N ASN A 131 8.26 -5.60 17.65
CA ASN A 131 7.79 -6.97 17.78
C ASN A 131 8.11 -7.77 16.52
N LYS A 132 8.31 -9.08 16.70
CA LYS A 132 8.19 -10.05 15.62
C LYS A 132 6.70 -10.22 15.30
N GLN A 133 6.32 -10.04 14.05
CA GLN A 133 4.91 -10.05 13.66
C GLN A 133 4.75 -10.31 12.16
N TYR A 134 3.59 -10.82 11.79
CA TYR A 134 3.17 -10.82 10.39
C TYR A 134 2.70 -9.43 10.00
N VAL A 135 3.06 -9.00 8.79
CA VAL A 135 2.61 -7.75 8.16
C VAL A 135 2.44 -7.96 6.66
N LYS A 136 1.93 -6.93 5.98
CA LYS A 136 1.95 -6.81 4.51
C LYS A 136 2.59 -5.50 4.10
N LEU A 137 3.04 -5.41 2.85
CA LEU A 137 3.26 -4.12 2.20
C LEU A 137 1.93 -3.62 1.66
N GLY A 138 1.68 -2.33 1.86
CA GLY A 138 0.63 -1.59 1.15
C GLY A 138 1.25 -0.57 0.20
N VAL A 139 0.49 -0.15 -0.81
CA VAL A 139 0.87 0.95 -1.69
C VAL A 139 -0.31 1.87 -1.92
N LYS A 140 -0.10 3.18 -1.78
CA LYS A 140 -1.13 4.20 -1.99
C LYS A 140 -0.65 5.30 -2.91
N VAL A 141 -1.60 5.91 -3.63
CA VAL A 141 -1.37 7.18 -4.34
C VAL A 141 -1.30 8.30 -3.31
N ILE A 142 -0.33 9.20 -3.43
CA ILE A 142 -0.15 10.33 -2.50
C ILE A 142 -0.51 11.69 -3.10
N GLU A 143 -0.95 11.72 -4.35
CA GLU A 143 -1.39 12.91 -5.07
C GLU A 143 -2.88 12.85 -5.41
N HIS A 144 -3.43 14.00 -5.79
CA HIS A 144 -4.83 14.10 -6.20
C HIS A 144 -4.97 13.74 -7.68
N THR A 145 -5.73 12.69 -7.96
CA THR A 145 -5.90 12.11 -9.30
C THR A 145 -7.21 12.51 -9.98
N GLY A 146 -8.15 13.14 -9.27
CA GLY A 146 -9.49 13.44 -9.77
C GLY A 146 -10.42 12.22 -9.82
N GLU A 147 -9.90 11.02 -9.57
CA GLU A 147 -10.68 9.77 -9.50
C GLU A 147 -10.08 8.80 -8.48
N ARG A 148 -10.89 7.83 -8.01
CA ARG A 148 -10.45 6.83 -7.03
C ARG A 148 -9.58 5.76 -7.70
N VAL A 149 -8.33 5.70 -7.26
CA VAL A 149 -7.44 4.55 -7.46
C VAL A 149 -7.39 3.77 -6.16
N LEU A 150 -7.72 2.48 -6.19
CA LEU A 150 -7.63 1.60 -5.03
C LEU A 150 -6.17 1.36 -4.66
N GLU A 151 -5.90 1.28 -3.36
CA GLU A 151 -4.59 0.87 -2.88
C GLU A 151 -4.28 -0.58 -3.23
N GLY A 152 -3.00 -0.92 -3.23
CA GLY A 152 -2.53 -2.29 -3.43
C GLY A 152 -1.96 -2.86 -2.15
N VAL A 153 -2.03 -4.19 -2.01
CA VAL A 153 -1.44 -4.91 -0.88
C VAL A 153 -0.68 -6.14 -1.38
N SER A 154 0.42 -6.49 -0.70
CA SER A 154 1.21 -7.69 -0.98
C SER A 154 0.73 -8.87 -0.17
N ASN A 155 1.25 -10.07 -0.48
CA ASN A 155 1.18 -11.20 0.42
C ASN A 155 1.72 -10.86 1.83
N SER A 156 1.24 -11.60 2.82
CA SER A 156 1.74 -11.52 4.20
C SER A 156 3.14 -12.11 4.31
N PHE A 157 3.96 -11.51 5.18
CA PHE A 157 5.29 -12.00 5.54
C PHE A 157 5.60 -11.72 7.01
N PHE A 158 6.51 -12.52 7.57
CA PHE A 158 6.95 -12.43 8.96
C PHE A 158 8.17 -11.51 9.09
N VAL A 159 8.07 -10.50 9.94
CA VAL A 159 9.16 -9.57 10.24
C VAL A 159 9.84 -10.02 11.52
N GLN A 160 11.17 -10.17 11.49
CA GLN A 160 11.95 -10.48 12.69
C GLN A 160 13.32 -9.81 12.71
N HIS A 161 13.92 -9.72 13.90
CA HIS A 161 15.33 -9.37 14.00
C HIS A 161 16.21 -10.45 13.38
N ARG A 162 17.36 -10.05 12.83
CA ARG A 162 18.38 -11.01 12.42
C ARG A 162 18.77 -11.91 13.59
N PRO A 163 18.92 -13.23 13.38
CA PRO A 163 19.51 -14.11 14.37
C PRO A 163 20.87 -13.55 14.80
N ARG A 164 21.13 -13.51 16.11
CA ARG A 164 22.46 -13.20 16.63
C ARG A 164 23.34 -14.44 16.37
N GLY A 165 23.99 -14.49 15.20
CA GLY A 165 24.82 -15.65 14.81
C GLY A 165 25.57 -15.53 13.47
N ASP A 166 25.05 -14.78 12.49
CA ASP A 166 25.63 -14.76 11.13
C ASP A 166 26.83 -13.81 10.94
N LEU A 167 27.53 -13.45 12.02
CA LEU A 167 28.79 -12.70 11.94
C LEU A 167 30.02 -13.60 11.77
N LEU A 168 29.85 -14.92 11.74
CA LEU A 168 30.94 -15.89 11.66
C LEU A 168 31.25 -16.41 10.24
N PHE A 169 30.42 -16.15 9.24
CA PHE A 169 30.70 -16.58 7.86
C PHE A 169 31.37 -15.54 6.97
N LEU A 170 31.54 -14.29 7.42
CA LEU A 170 32.24 -13.24 6.66
C LEU A 170 33.67 -12.93 7.14
N LYS A 171 34.25 -13.78 7.99
CA LYS A 171 35.67 -13.71 8.40
C LYS A 171 36.54 -14.86 7.90
N MET A 172 36.02 -15.73 7.05
CA MET A 172 36.81 -16.75 6.35
C MET A 172 36.61 -16.61 4.84
N LEU A 173 37.19 -15.56 4.26
CA LEU A 173 37.67 -15.48 2.87
C LEU A 173 38.72 -14.37 2.81
#